data_AF-A0A7C0UBT5-F1
#
_entry.id   AF-A0A7C0UBT5-F1
#
_cell.length_a   1.000
_cell.length_b   1.000
_cell.length_c   1.000
_cell.angle_alpha   90.00
_cell.angle_beta   90.00
_cell.angle_gamma   90.00
#
_symmetry.space_group_name_H-M   'P 1'
#
loop_
_entity.id
_entity.type
_entity.pdbx_description
1 polymer ?
#
loop_
_entity_poly.entity_id
_entity_poly.type
_entity_poly.pdbx_seq_one_letter_code
_entity_poly.pdbx_strand_id
1 'polypeptide(L)' 'MPKLRPCKRNEFIRKLKKIGFDAPEPGGRHFYMRYGNYTLTLPNNKEFSVPQLKMLLNEIEQGTGKKITRKEWDDL' A
#
# COMPACT_ATOMS: atom_id res chain seq x y z
N MET A 1 -15.58 -14.79 -0.77
CA MET A 1 -14.89 -13.51 -1.01
C MET A 1 -13.63 -13.47 -0.14
N PRO A 2 -12.43 -13.23 -0.68
CA PRO A 2 -11.24 -13.09 0.14
C PRO A 2 -11.43 -11.93 1.13
N LYS A 3 -11.28 -12.22 2.42
CA LYS A 3 -11.37 -11.23 3.50
C LYS A 3 -10.02 -10.55 3.62
N LEU A 4 -10.00 -9.21 3.52
CA LEU A 4 -8.83 -8.43 3.90
C LEU A 4 -8.53 -8.72 5.38
N ARG A 5 -7.24 -8.95 5.68
CA ARG A 5 -6.73 -9.16 7.04
C ARG A 5 -5.85 -7.97 7.43
N PRO A 6 -5.63 -7.73 8.72
CA PRO A 6 -4.61 -6.78 9.15
C PRO A 6 -3.27 -7.10 8.47
N CYS A 7 -2.55 -6.05 8.08
CA CYS A 7 -1.34 -6.19 7.29
C CYS A 7 -0.20 -5.44 7.97
N LYS A 8 0.90 -6.15 8.26
CA LYS A 8 2.11 -5.54 8.80
C LYS A 8 2.67 -4.54 7.79
N ARG A 9 3.19 -3.42 8.28
CA ARG A 9 3.76 -2.36 7.42
C ARG A 9 4.85 -2.88 6.49
N ASN A 10 5.73 -3.75 6.96
CA ASN A 10 6.80 -4.32 6.13
C ASN A 10 6.26 -5.21 5.01
N GLU A 11 5.20 -6.00 5.30
CA GLU A 11 4.52 -6.81 4.29
C GLU A 11 3.80 -5.93 3.27
N PHE A 12 3.15 -4.85 3.72
CA PHE A 12 2.55 -3.85 2.84
C PHE A 12 3.58 -3.24 1.89
N ILE A 13 4.72 -2.77 2.40
CA ILE A 13 5.82 -2.25 1.57
C ILE A 13 6.32 -3.30 0.57
N ARG A 14 6.50 -4.55 1.01
CA ARG A 14 6.97 -5.64 0.16
C ARG A 14 5.98 -5.91 -1.00
N LYS A 15 4.68 -5.92 -0.72
CA LYS A 15 3.64 -6.09 -1.76
C LYS A 15 3.60 -4.87 -2.69
N LEU A 16 3.71 -3.65 -2.17
CA LEU A 16 3.79 -2.43 -2.99
C LEU A 16 4.99 -2.46 -3.96
N LYS A 17 6.15 -2.93 -3.52
CA LYS A 17 7.31 -3.11 -4.40
C LYS A 17 7.02 -4.10 -5.54
N LYS A 18 6.33 -5.21 -5.25
CA LYS A 18 5.96 -6.21 -6.29
C LYS A 18 5.03 -5.64 -7.36
N ILE A 19 4.17 -4.69 -7.01
CA ILE A 19 3.24 -4.07 -7.98
C ILE A 19 3.84 -2.88 -8.73
N GLY A 20 5.09 -2.50 -8.42
CA GLY A 20 5.87 -1.49 -9.13
C GLY A 20 6.17 -0.20 -8.37
N PHE A 21 5.92 -0.14 -7.05
CA PHE A 21 6.36 1.02 -6.26
C PHE A 21 7.86 0.96 -5.95
N ASP A 22 8.48 2.13 -5.86
CA ASP A 22 9.86 2.29 -5.43
C ASP A 22 10.06 2.01 -3.93
N ALA A 23 11.32 2.00 -3.49
CA ALA A 23 11.64 1.88 -2.07
C ALA A 23 11.07 3.07 -1.26
N PRO A 24 10.71 2.84 0.01
CA PRO A 24 10.22 3.92 0.87
C PRO A 24 11.30 4.97 1.09
N GLU A 25 10.96 6.22 0.80
CA GLU A 25 11.81 7.40 0.97
C GLU A 25 11.42 8.16 2.25
N PRO A 26 12.39 8.71 3.00
CA PRO A 26 12.09 9.56 4.14
C PRO A 26 11.57 10.92 3.68
N GLY A 27 10.44 11.39 4.23
CA GLY A 27 9.92 12.74 3.97
C GLY A 27 9.55 13.48 5.26
N GLY A 28 10.42 13.38 6.27
CA GLY A 28 10.22 14.02 7.58
C GLY A 28 9.38 13.16 8.51
N ARG A 29 8.09 13.52 8.69
CA ARG A 29 7.20 12.82 9.65
C ARG A 29 6.75 11.45 9.15
N HIS A 30 6.57 11.29 7.85
CA HIS A 30 6.12 10.04 7.23
C HIS A 30 7.09 9.62 6.13
N PHE A 31 7.09 8.32 5.84
CA PHE A 31 7.76 7.81 4.64
C PHE A 31 6.83 7.96 3.44
N TYR A 32 7.40 7.95 2.24
CA TYR A 32 6.65 8.01 0.99
C TYR A 32 7.11 6.89 0.06
N MET A 33 6.20 6.36 -0.75
CA MET A 33 6.55 5.43 -1.84
C MET A 33 6.02 6.01 -3.15
N ARG A 34 6.84 5.94 -4.20
CA ARG A 34 6.50 6.49 -5.52
C ARG A 34 6.09 5.39 -6.48
N TYR A 35 5.16 5.73 -7.38
CA TYR A 35 4.76 4.92 -8.54
C TYR A 35 4.63 5.87 -9.73
N GLY A 36 5.70 5.99 -10.53
CA GLY A 36 5.78 7.02 -11.56
C GLY A 36 5.58 8.42 -10.98
N ASN A 37 4.52 9.11 -11.39
CA ASN A 37 4.17 10.45 -10.90
C ASN A 37 3.29 10.45 -9.64
N TYR A 38 2.80 9.29 -9.21
CA TYR A 38 1.98 9.17 -8.00
C TYR A 38 2.87 8.96 -6.76
N THR A 39 2.54 9.65 -5.67
CA THR A 39 3.24 9.52 -4.39
C THR A 39 2.26 9.09 -3.32
N LEU A 40 2.49 7.93 -2.74
CA LEU A 40 1.74 7.41 -1.61
C LEU A 40 2.41 7.82 -0.30
N THR A 41 1.65 8.43 0.61
CA THR A 41 2.12 8.64 1.99
C THR A 41 2.03 7.32 2.74
N LEU A 42 3.14 6.86 3.32
CA LEU A 42 3.23 5.60 4.06
C LEU A 42 3.09 5.89 5.57
N PRO A 43 1.98 5.48 6.22
CA PRO A 43 1.82 5.67 7.66
C PRO A 43 2.88 4.90 8.45
N ASN A 44 3.21 5.37 9.65
CA ASN A 44 4.26 4.78 10.50
C ASN A 44 3.73 3.67 11.43
N ASN A 45 2.45 3.32 11.33
CA ASN A 45 1.85 2.27 12.14
C ASN A 45 2.55 0.93 11.85
N LYS A 46 2.86 0.14 12.88
CA LYS A 46 3.50 -1.18 12.69
C LYS A 46 2.62 -2.16 11.90
N GLU A 47 1.30 -2.03 12.08
CA GLU A 47 0.28 -2.84 11.41
C GLU A 47 -0.89 -1.96 11.02
N PHE A 48 -1.45 -2.23 9.85
CA PHE A 48 -2.65 -1.59 9.33
C PHE A 48 -3.86 -2.45 9.62
N SER A 49 -4.86 -1.84 10.26
CA SER A 49 -6.17 -2.47 10.43
C SER A 49 -6.84 -2.68 9.07
N VAL A 50 -7.83 -3.58 9.01
CA VAL A 50 -8.57 -3.84 7.76
C VAL A 50 -9.18 -2.56 7.16
N PRO A 51 -9.82 -1.66 7.95
CA PRO A 51 -10.31 -0.38 7.42
C PRO A 51 -9.20 0.51 6.86
N GLN A 52 -8.06 0.62 7.56
CA GLN A 52 -6.93 1.43 7.12
C GLN A 52 -6.31 0.89 5.84
N LEU A 53 -6.10 -0.43 5.76
CA LEU A 53 -5.59 -1.08 4.57
C LEU A 53 -6.53 -0.88 3.38
N LYS A 54 -7.85 -1.01 3.59
CA LYS A 54 -8.84 -0.77 2.53
C LYS A 54 -8.80 0.68 2.02
N MET A 55 -8.63 1.64 2.93
CA MET A 55 -8.49 3.06 2.56
C MET A 55 -7.24 3.30 1.71
N LEU A 56 -6.09 2.76 2.14
CA LEU A 56 -4.82 2.89 1.42
C LEU A 56 -4.88 2.25 0.03
N LEU A 57 -5.46 1.04 -0.07
CA LEU A 57 -5.61 0.37 -1.37
C LEU A 57 -6.51 1.18 -2.31
N ASN A 58 -7.62 1.73 -1.82
CA ASN A 58 -8.49 2.57 -2.64
C ASN A 58 -7.78 3.85 -3.08
N GLU A 59 -6.98 4.49 -2.21
CA GLU A 59 -6.19 5.66 -2.57
C GLU A 59 -5.18 5.35 -3.69
N ILE A 60 -4.49 4.20 -3.59
CA ILE A 60 -3.56 3.71 -4.62
C ILE A 60 -4.29 3.46 -5.93
N GLU A 61 -5.45 2.81 -5.90
CA GLU A 61 -6.24 2.52 -7.11
C GLU A 61 -6.64 3.83 -7.82
N GLN A 62 -7.07 4.84 -7.08
CA GLN A 62 -7.42 6.15 -7.64
C GLN A 62 -6.21 6.92 -8.15
N GLY A 63 -5.09 6.88 -7.42
CA GLY A 63 -3.89 7.64 -7.74
C GLY A 63 -3.04 7.06 -8.86
N THR A 64 -3.02 5.73 -9.00
CA THR A 64 -2.23 5.02 -10.02
C THR A 64 -3.07 4.57 -11.21
N GLY A 65 -4.40 4.56 -11.09
CA GLY A 65 -5.31 3.97 -12.08
C GLY A 65 -5.22 2.45 -12.18
N LYS A 66 -4.35 1.81 -11.39
CA LYS A 66 -4.18 0.35 -11.37
C LYS A 66 -5.20 -0.26 -10.42
N LYS A 67 -6.09 -1.08 -10.95
CA LYS A 67 -7.07 -1.83 -10.16
C LYS A 67 -6.38 -2.99 -9.43
N ILE A 68 -6.37 -2.96 -8.10
CA ILE A 68 -5.76 -3.99 -7.27
C ILE A 68 -6.88 -4.76 -6.60
N THR A 69 -7.23 -5.92 -7.17
CA THR A 69 -8.29 -6.72 -6.57
C THR A 69 -7.84 -7.30 -5.22
N ARG A 70 -8.78 -7.53 -4.31
CA ARG A 70 -8.48 -8.16 -3.01
C ARG A 70 -7.83 -9.54 -3.15
N LYS A 71 -8.18 -10.28 -4.21
CA LYS A 71 -7.61 -11.60 -4.49
C LYS A 71 -6.16 -11.46 -4.92
N GLU A 72 -5.88 -10.55 -5.84
CA GLU A 72 -4.51 -10.22 -6.26
C GLU A 72 -3.67 -9.76 -5.08
N TRP A 73 -4.22 -8.90 -4.21
CA TRP A 73 -3.52 -8.47 -3.00
C TRP A 73 -3.17 -9.61 -2.03
N ASP A 74 -4.03 -10.63 -1.91
CA ASP A 74 -3.79 -11.79 -1.03
C ASP A 74 -2.72 -12.73 -1.61
N ASP A 75 -2.61 -12.80 -2.93
CA ASP A 75 -1.68 -13.67 -3.68
C ASP A 75 -0.24 -13.11 -3.79
N LEU A 76 -0.08 -11.78 -3.63
CA LEU A 76 1.22 -11.09 -3.58
C LEU A 76 2.04 -11.43 -2.32
#